data_AF-A0A930LT59-F1
#
_entry.id   AF-A0A930LT59-F1
#
_cell.length_a   1.000
_cell.length_b   1.000
_cell.length_c   1.000
_cell.angle_alpha   90.00
_cell.angle_beta   90.00
_cell.angle_gamma   90.00
#
_symmetry.space_group_name_H-M   'P 1'
#
loop_
_entity.id
_entity.type
_entity.pdbx_description
1 polymer ?
#
loop_
_entity_poly.entity_id
_entity_poly.type
_entity_poly.pdbx_seq_one_letter_code
_entity_poly.pdbx_strand_id
1 'polypeptide(L)' 'MTNSVNLDQLEERPVLVVDYGAQYAQLIARRVREAGIYSEIVPHSMSTEKML' A
#
# COMPACT_ATOMS: atom_id res chain seq x y z
N MET A 1 19.24 -13.81 -12.23
CA MET A 1 18.49 -13.56 -10.97
C MET A 1 17.66 -12.30 -11.15
N THR A 2 16.63 -12.36 -11.99
CA THR A 2 15.64 -11.27 -12.07
C THR A 2 14.41 -11.79 -11.38
N ASN A 3 14.11 -11.23 -10.20
CA ASN A 3 12.84 -11.45 -9.55
C ASN A 3 11.82 -10.72 -10.42
N SER A 4 11.23 -11.43 -11.39
CA SER A 4 10.17 -10.93 -12.24
C SER A 4 8.95 -10.77 -11.33
N VAL A 5 8.82 -9.61 -10.68
CA VAL A 5 7.63 -9.29 -9.89
C VAL A 5 6.47 -9.29 -10.88
N ASN A 6 5.58 -10.26 -10.74
CA ASN A 6 4.41 -10.43 -11.57
C ASN A 6 3.39 -9.35 -11.19
N LEU A 7 3.23 -8.32 -12.02
CA LEU A 7 2.38 -7.16 -11.71
C LEU A 7 0.91 -7.54 -11.50
N ASP A 8 0.45 -8.60 -12.16
CA ASP A 8 -0.93 -9.08 -12.09
C ASP A 8 -1.30 -9.57 -10.67
N GLN A 9 -0.33 -10.06 -9.90
CA GLN A 9 -0.55 -10.51 -8.51
C GLN A 9 -0.67 -9.35 -7.49
N LEU A 10 -0.24 -8.14 -7.85
CA LEU A 10 -0.28 -6.98 -6.94
C LEU A 10 -1.67 -6.33 -6.93
N GLU A 11 -2.45 -6.46 -8.01
CA GLU A 11 -3.84 -6.02 -8.01
C GLU A 11 -4.69 -6.84 -7.03
N GLU A 12 -4.37 -8.12 -6.84
CA GLU A 12 -5.01 -8.97 -5.83
C GLU A 12 -4.56 -8.68 -4.39
N ARG A 13 -3.47 -7.91 -4.21
CA ARG A 13 -2.84 -7.65 -2.90
C ARG A 13 -2.51 -6.17 -2.73
N PRO A 14 -3.50 -5.33 -2.38
CA PRO A 14 -3.32 -3.90 -2.25
C PRO A 14 -2.32 -3.54 -1.13
N VAL A 15 -1.56 -2.46 -1.32
CA VAL A 15 -0.66 -1.94 -0.29
C VAL A 15 -1.43 -0.96 0.61
N LEU A 16 -1.57 -1.29 1.89
CA LEU A 16 -2.14 -0.40 2.89
C LEU A 16 -1.05 0.40 3.60
N VAL A 17 -1.15 1.73 3.53
CA VAL A 17 -0.28 2.65 4.27
C VAL A 17 -0.99 3.08 5.54
N VAL A 18 -0.59 2.53 6.68
CA VAL A 18 -1.21 2.84 7.97
C VAL A 18 -0.67 4.17 8.51
N ASP A 19 -1.54 5.15 8.68
CA ASP A 19 -1.21 6.49 9.15
C ASP A 19 -1.30 6.60 10.69
N TYR A 20 -0.15 6.79 11.32
CA TYR A 20 0.03 7.07 12.76
C TYR A 20 0.29 8.57 13.05
N GLY A 21 -0.09 9.46 12.14
CA GLY A 21 0.27 10.89 12.19
C GLY A 21 1.63 11.17 11.57
N ALA A 22 2.05 10.32 10.63
CA ALA A 22 3.33 10.47 9.96
C ALA A 22 3.25 11.59 8.91
N GLN A 23 4.22 12.51 8.91
CA GLN A 23 4.28 13.61 7.96
C GLN A 23 4.37 13.15 6.48
N TYR A 24 4.71 11.89 6.24
CA TYR A 24 5.04 11.35 4.92
C TYR A 24 4.11 10.24 4.42
N ALA A 25 3.01 9.92 5.11
CA ALA A 25 2.08 8.86 4.69
C ALA A 25 1.63 9.02 3.21
N GLN A 26 1.35 10.26 2.81
CA GLN A 26 1.00 10.61 1.43
C GLN A 26 2.14 10.41 0.43
N LEU A 27 3.40 10.70 0.81
CA LEU A 27 4.57 10.48 -0.05
C LEU A 27 4.82 9.00 -0.28
N ILE A 28 4.65 8.18 0.77
CA ILE A 28 4.79 6.72 0.67
C ILE A 28 3.75 6.17 -0.30
N ALA A 29 2.47 6.50 -0.12
CA ALA A 29 1.40 6.05 -1.02
C ALA A 29 1.61 6.52 -2.47
N ARG A 30 2.11 7.75 -2.66
CA ARG A 30 2.47 8.25 -3.99
C ARG A 30 3.57 7.43 -4.65
N ARG A 31 4.61 7.05 -3.91
CA ARG A 31 5.72 6.24 -4.43
C ARG A 31 5.27 4.83 -4.84
N VAL A 32 4.35 4.25 -4.08
CA VAL A 32 3.75 2.95 -4.42
C VAL A 32 2.94 3.06 -5.72
N ARG A 33 2.15 4.13 -5.89
CA ARG A 33 1.41 4.38 -7.14
C ARG A 33 2.32 4.66 -8.34
N GLU A 34 3.44 5.36 -8.12
CA GLU A 34 4.48 5.58 -9.16
C GLU A 34 5.12 4.26 -9.63
N ALA A 35 5.10 3.22 -8.79
CA ALA A 35 5.53 1.87 -9.14
C ALA A 35 4.44 1.02 -9.84
N GLY A 36 3.27 1.60 -10.14
CA GLY A 36 2.16 0.90 -10.79
C GLY A 36 1.35 -0.01 -9.85
N ILE A 37 1.48 0.15 -8.54
CA ILE A 37 0.81 -0.69 -7.54
C ILE A 37 -0.30 0.13 -6.86
N TYR A 38 -1.47 -0.47 -6.68
CA TYR A 38 -2.57 0.15 -5.94
C TYR A 38 -2.18 0.34 -4.46
N SER A 39 -2.46 1.54 -3.92
CA SER A 39 -2.30 1.80 -2.49
C SER A 39 -3.35 2.73 -1.93
N GLU A 40 -3.71 2.45 -0.68
CA GLU A 40 -4.67 3.23 0.12
C GLU A 40 -4.03 3.63 1.45
N ILE A 41 -4.35 4.84 1.93
CA ILE A 41 -3.93 5.30 3.26
C ILE A 41 -5.08 5.03 4.23
N VAL A 42 -4.80 4.30 5.29
CA VAL A 42 -5.79 3.91 6.29
C VAL A 42 -5.40 4.46 7.67
N PRO A 43 -6.36 4.89 8.49
CA PRO A 43 -6.05 5.35 9.85
C PRO A 43 -5.55 4.20 10.70
N HIS A 44 -4.63 4.49 11.64
CA HIS A 44 -4.14 3.47 12.59
C HIS A 44 -5.22 2.84 13.48
N SER A 45 -6.41 3.43 13.55
CA SER A 45 -7.55 2.94 14.32
C SER A 45 -8.45 1.97 13.55
N MET A 46 -8.15 1.69 12.28
CA MET A 46 -8.89 0.70 11.49
C MET A 46 -8.73 -0.71 12.10
N SER A 47 -9.83 -1.45 12.24
CA SER A 47 -9.78 -2.81 12.78
C SER A 47 -9.19 -3.81 11.79
N THR A 48 -8.57 -4.87 12.30
CA THR A 48 -7.94 -5.90 11.47
C THR A 48 -8.96 -6.63 10.60
N GLU A 49 -10.23 -6.79 11.03
CA GLU A 49 -11.25 -7.42 10.18
C GLU A 49 -11.53 -6.64 8.90
N LYS A 50 -11.26 -5.32 8.88
CA LYS A 50 -11.40 -4.51 7.66
C LYS A 50 -10.16 -4.56 6.74
N MET A 51 -9.06 -5.16 7.20
CA MET A 51 -7.79 -5.26 6.48
C MET A 51 -7.59 -6.61 5.77
N LEU A 52 -8.40 -7.62 6.11
CA LEU A 52 -8.35 -9.00 5.61
C LEU A 52 -9.48 -9.26 4.62
#